data_AF-X1CK34-F1
#
_entry.id   AF-X1CK34-F1
#
_cell.length_a   1.000
_cell.length_b   1.000
_cell.length_c   1.000
_cell.angle_alpha   90.00
_cell.angle_beta   90.00
_cell.angle_gamma   90.00
#
_symmetry.space_group_name_H-M   'P 1'
#
loop_
_entity.id
_entity.type
_entity.pdbx_description
1 polymer ?
#
loop_
_entity_poly.entity_id
_entity_poly.type
_entity_poly.pdbx_seq_one_letter_code
_entity_poly.pdbx_strand_id
1 'polypeptide(L)'
;MLEEKILKEFQKIVGNENIDDGEVITNAYAYNWCIEFVNYLENKEPIPFSSIPKAVILPSTTEEVQKIVQLCNKYSIQFKAQYYVLGTQILMKKSLIRI
;
A
#
# COMPACT_ATOMS: atom_id res chain seq x y z
N MET A 1 -8.20 6.32 -4.08
CA MET A 1 -7.42 6.76 -5.24
C MET A 1 -6.29 7.68 -4.82
N LEU A 2 -5.11 7.42 -5.38
CA LEU A 2 -3.89 8.22 -5.26
C LEU A 2 -3.96 9.40 -6.25
N GLU A 3 -3.19 10.46 -6.02
CA GLU A 3 -3.12 11.57 -6.99
C GLU A 3 -2.50 11.09 -8.31
N GLU A 4 -3.10 11.45 -9.45
CA GLU A 4 -2.72 10.95 -10.78
C GLU A 4 -1.24 11.20 -11.12
N LYS A 5 -0.71 12.37 -10.72
CA LYS A 5 0.71 12.71 -10.90
C LYS A 5 1.63 11.73 -10.18
N ILE A 6 1.27 11.37 -8.95
CA ILE A 6 2.03 10.47 -8.10
C ILE A 6 1.94 9.05 -8.66
N LEU A 7 0.74 8.62 -9.06
CA LEU A 7 0.50 7.34 -9.72
C LEU A 7 1.39 7.16 -10.96
N LYS A 8 1.48 8.20 -11.81
CA LYS A 8 2.36 8.23 -12.98
C LYS A 8 3.85 8.14 -12.64
N GLU A 9 4.29 8.70 -11.51
CA GLU A 9 5.68 8.55 -11.06
C GLU A 9 5.97 7.11 -10.60
N PHE A 10 5.02 6.44 -9.94
CA PHE A 10 5.16 5.03 -9.58
C PHE A 10 5.11 4.11 -10.81
N GLN A 11 4.22 4.37 -11.77
CA GLN A 11 4.15 3.65 -13.05
C GLN A 11 5.49 3.67 -13.81
N LYS A 12 6.23 4.78 -13.76
CA LYS A 12 7.57 4.87 -14.36
C LYS A 12 8.63 4.01 -13.66
N ILE A 13 8.40 3.65 -12.40
CA ILE A 13 9.33 2.83 -11.61
C ILE A 13 9.05 1.35 -11.88
N VAL A 14 7.80 0.90 -11.75
CA VAL A 14 7.45 -0.54 -11.74
C VAL A 14 6.77 -1.04 -13.02
N GLY A 15 6.36 -0.16 -13.92
CA GLY A 15 5.52 -0.51 -15.08
C GLY A 15 4.02 -0.33 -14.78
N ASN A 16 3.20 -0.34 -15.83
CA ASN A 16 1.76 -0.13 -15.70
C ASN A 16 1.02 -1.38 -15.17
N GLU A 17 1.60 -2.55 -15.41
CA GLU A 17 1.09 -3.86 -15.00
C GLU A 17 1.30 -4.15 -13.51
N ASN A 18 2.19 -3.40 -12.86
CA ASN A 18 2.63 -3.63 -11.48
C ASN A 18 2.08 -2.58 -10.50
N ILE A 19 1.02 -1.87 -10.89
CA ILE A 19 0.36 -0.88 -10.05
C ILE A 19 -1.14 -0.82 -10.31
N ASP A 20 -1.92 -0.78 -9.24
CA ASP A 20 -3.38 -0.72 -9.31
C ASP A 20 -3.93 0.18 -8.18
N ASP A 21 -4.78 1.13 -8.53
CA ASP A 21 -5.50 2.02 -7.60
C ASP A 21 -7.03 1.84 -7.63
N GLY A 22 -7.49 0.78 -8.30
CA GLY A 22 -8.88 0.37 -8.44
C GLY A 22 -9.45 -0.19 -7.15
N GLU A 23 -10.78 -0.03 -7.01
CA GLU A 23 -11.50 -0.40 -5.80
C GLU A 23 -11.39 -1.90 -5.47
N VAL A 24 -11.53 -2.77 -6.48
CA VAL A 24 -11.50 -4.22 -6.28
C VAL A 24 -10.15 -4.68 -5.71
N ILE A 25 -9.05 -4.26 -6.33
CA ILE A 25 -7.71 -4.66 -5.92
C ILE A 25 -7.35 -4.05 -4.57
N THR A 26 -7.58 -2.74 -4.38
CA THR A 26 -7.25 -2.09 -3.11
C THR A 26 -8.05 -2.66 -1.92
N ASN A 27 -9.32 -3.04 -2.11
CA ASN A 27 -10.10 -3.72 -1.07
C ASN A 27 -9.59 -5.14 -0.79
N ALA A 28 -9.23 -5.91 -1.83
CA ALA A 28 -8.64 -7.24 -1.64
C ALA A 28 -7.35 -7.16 -0.81
N TYR A 29 -6.52 -6.15 -1.06
CA TYR A 29 -5.28 -5.91 -0.31
C TYR A 29 -5.46 -5.22 1.05
N ALA A 30 -6.69 -4.81 1.39
CA ALA A 30 -7.02 -4.37 2.74
C ALA A 30 -7.12 -5.55 3.72
N TYR A 31 -7.47 -6.74 3.22
CA TYR A 31 -7.55 -7.97 4.01
C TYR A 31 -6.19 -8.34 4.58
N ASN A 32 -6.14 -8.64 5.88
CA ASN A 32 -4.93 -9.08 6.53
C ASN A 32 -5.30 -10.08 7.63
N TRP A 33 -4.75 -11.29 7.53
CA TRP A 33 -5.10 -12.36 8.46
C TRP A 33 -4.74 -11.99 9.91
N CYS A 34 -5.64 -12.28 10.84
CA CYS A 34 -5.52 -11.97 12.27
C CYS A 34 -5.48 -10.48 12.61
N ILE A 35 -5.78 -9.57 11.67
CA ILE A 35 -5.83 -8.13 11.98
C ILE A 35 -7.03 -7.76 12.86
N GLU A 36 -8.06 -8.61 12.92
CA GLU A 36 -9.22 -8.45 13.79
C GLU A 36 -8.83 -8.35 15.28
N PHE A 37 -7.77 -9.06 15.71
CA PHE A 37 -7.24 -8.94 17.08
C PHE A 37 -6.59 -7.58 17.31
N VAL A 38 -5.83 -7.08 16.34
CA VAL A 38 -5.21 -5.74 16.41
C VAL A 38 -6.29 -4.68 16.42
N ASN A 39 -7.29 -4.80 15.54
CA ASN A 39 -8.43 -3.89 15.50
C ASN A 39 -9.18 -3.86 16.84
N TYR A 40 -9.42 -5.03 17.45
CA TYR A 40 -10.02 -5.10 18.79
C TYR A 40 -9.18 -4.37 19.86
N LEU A 41 -7.86 -4.61 19.89
CA LEU A 41 -6.94 -3.95 20.83
C LEU A 41 -6.88 -2.43 20.62
N GLU A 42 -7.11 -1.96 19.39
CA GLU A 42 -7.16 -0.53 19.04
C GLU A 42 -8.56 0.10 19.16
N ASN A 43 -9.53 -0.59 19.78
CA ASN A 43 -10.94 -0.16 19.89
C ASN A 43 -11.62 0.11 18.53
N LYS A 44 -11.25 -0.64 17.50
CA LYS A 44 -11.88 -0.65 16.18
C LYS A 44 -12.78 -1.88 16.04
N GLU A 45 -13.60 -1.88 14.99
CA GLU A 45 -14.43 -3.03 14.65
C GLU A 45 -13.53 -4.26 14.38
N PRO A 46 -13.78 -5.43 15.01
CA PRO A 46 -12.93 -6.62 14.92
C PRO A 46 -13.18 -7.39 13.62
N ILE A 47 -13.00 -6.71 12.49
CA ILE A 47 -13.10 -7.28 11.14
C ILE A 47 -11.71 -7.60 10.59
N PRO A 48 -11.57 -8.57 9.67
CA PRO A 48 -10.27 -9.02 9.15
C PRO A 48 -9.73 -8.07 8.05
N PHE A 49 -10.06 -6.78 8.15
CA PHE A 49 -9.67 -5.75 7.19
C PHE A 49 -8.94 -4.61 7.91
N SER A 50 -7.86 -4.15 7.27
CA SER A 50 -7.14 -2.95 7.66
C SER A 50 -7.62 -1.76 6.81
N SER A 51 -7.05 -0.57 7.06
CA SER A 51 -7.33 0.61 6.24
C SER A 51 -7.04 0.34 4.76
N ILE A 52 -8.03 0.60 3.90
CA ILE A 52 -7.93 0.39 2.45
C ILE A 52 -6.80 1.26 1.88
N PRO A 53 -5.80 0.66 1.19
CA PRO A 53 -4.73 1.41 0.55
C PRO A 53 -5.26 2.27 -0.61
N LYS A 54 -4.52 3.32 -0.96
CA LYS A 54 -4.86 4.19 -2.10
C LYS A 54 -4.37 3.63 -3.43
N ALA A 55 -3.34 2.79 -3.40
CA ALA A 55 -2.77 2.06 -4.52
C ALA A 55 -1.97 0.87 -3.97
N VAL A 56 -1.85 -0.16 -4.80
CA VAL A 56 -1.02 -1.36 -4.59
C VAL A 56 0.11 -1.31 -5.61
N ILE A 57 1.34 -1.50 -5.15
CA ILE A 57 2.54 -1.44 -5.99
C ILE A 57 3.34 -2.73 -5.82
N LEU A 58 3.69 -3.36 -6.93
CA LEU A 58 4.34 -4.67 -7.00
C LEU A 58 5.76 -4.53 -7.56
N PRO A 59 6.76 -4.17 -6.73
CA PRO A 59 8.15 -4.14 -7.19
C PRO A 59 8.69 -5.55 -7.44
N SER A 60 9.48 -5.70 -8.50
CA SER A 60 10.16 -6.94 -8.86
C SER A 60 11.64 -6.94 -8.47
N THR A 61 12.21 -5.77 -8.17
CA THR A 61 13.64 -5.60 -7.89
C THR A 61 13.89 -4.74 -6.64
N THR A 62 15.07 -4.89 -6.05
CA THR A 62 15.51 -4.06 -4.93
C THR A 62 15.67 -2.58 -5.33
N GLU A 63 16.06 -2.32 -6.57
CA GLU A 63 16.23 -0.99 -7.15
C GLU A 63 14.89 -0.25 -7.24
N GLU A 64 13.82 -0.96 -7.63
CA GLU A 64 12.46 -0.43 -7.63
C GLU A 64 12.00 -0.11 -6.21
N VAL A 65 12.22 -1.00 -5.24
CA VAL A 65 11.88 -0.74 -3.83
C VAL A 65 12.55 0.53 -3.33
N GLN A 66 13.85 0.72 -3.60
CA GLN A 66 14.57 1.93 -3.20
C GLN A 66 13.96 3.19 -3.80
N LYS A 67 13.65 3.18 -5.10
CA LYS A 67 13.00 4.31 -5.79
C LYS A 67 11.59 4.59 -5.22
N ILE A 68 10.82 3.55 -4.91
CA ILE A 68 9.50 3.67 -4.29
C ILE A 68 9.62 4.36 -2.93
N VAL A 69 10.54 3.92 -2.07
CA VAL A 69 10.74 4.53 -0.74
C VAL A 69 11.17 5.99 -0.85
N GLN A 70 12.07 6.32 -1.77
CA GLN A 70 12.47 7.72 -2.03
C GLN A 70 11.27 8.57 -2.46
N LEU A 71 10.40 8.02 -3.31
CA LEU A 71 9.19 8.70 -3.79
C LEU A 71 8.16 8.89 -2.68
N CYS A 72 7.98 7.88 -1.81
CA CYS A 72 7.18 7.99 -0.58
C CYS A 72 7.66 9.15 0.29
N ASN A 73 8.96 9.22 0.54
CA ASN A 73 9.56 10.27 1.37
C ASN A 73 9.37 11.65 0.75
N LYS A 74 9.61 11.80 -0.56
CA LYS A 74 9.41 13.05 -1.32
C LYS A 74 7.99 13.58 -1.18
N TYR A 75 6.99 12.69 -1.19
CA TYR A 75 5.57 13.06 -1.11
C TYR A 75 4.94 12.89 0.28
N SER A 76 5.73 12.54 1.30
CA SER A 76 5.24 12.22 2.65
C SER A 76 4.10 11.17 2.66
N ILE A 77 4.21 10.16 1.80
CA ILE A 77 3.25 9.05 1.69
C ILE A 77 3.68 7.95 2.66
N GLN A 78 2.74 7.51 3.50
CA GLN A 78 2.95 6.34 4.34
C GLN A 78 2.75 5.08 3.51
N PHE A 79 3.55 4.06 3.77
CA PHE A 79 3.42 2.77 3.11
C PHE A 79 3.51 1.63 4.13
N LYS A 80 2.87 0.51 3.81
CA LYS A 80 2.97 -0.76 4.53
C LYS A 80 3.53 -1.79 3.56
N ALA A 81 4.73 -2.29 3.83
CA ALA A 81 5.25 -3.45 3.13
C ALA A 81 4.47 -4.70 3.57
N GLN A 82 4.05 -5.51 2.62
CA GLN A 82 3.42 -6.80 2.86
C GLN A 82 4.08 -7.84 1.98
N TYR A 83 4.30 -9.02 2.53
CA TYR A 83 4.78 -10.16 1.78
C TYR A 83 3.75 -11.27 1.93
N TYR A 84 3.40 -11.88 0.80
CA TYR A 84 2.63 -13.10 0.76
C TYR A 84 3.50 -14.19 0.10
N VAL A 85 3.20 -15.47 0.33
CA VAL A 85 3.91 -16.61 -0.27
C VAL A 85 4.03 -16.51 -1.81
N LEU A 86 3.21 -15.69 -2.47
CA LEU A 86 3.22 -15.42 -3.91
C LEU A 86 3.94 -14.11 -4.33
N GLY A 87 4.53 -13.32 -3.42
CA GLY A 87 5.30 -12.12 -3.76
C GLY A 87 5.35 -11.01 -2.69
N THR A 88 6.28 -10.07 -2.85
CA THR A 88 6.46 -8.87 -2.00
C THR A 88 5.70 -7.68 -2.59
N GLN A 89 5.02 -6.90 -1.75
CA GLN A 89 4.11 -5.84 -2.17
C GLN A 89 4.20 -4.61 -1.26
N ILE A 90 3.97 -3.42 -1.82
CA ILE A 90 3.97 -2.16 -1.08
C ILE A 90 2.57 -1.53 -1.16
N LEU A 91 1.92 -1.37 -0.02
CA LEU A 91 0.61 -0.74 0.10
C LEU A 91 0.75 0.71 0.53
N MET A 92 0.17 1.64 -0.23
CA MET A 92 0.19 3.06 0.12
C MET A 92 -1.01 3.45 0.99
N LYS A 93 -0.77 4.04 2.16
CA LYS A 93 -1.81 4.59 3.05
C LYS A 93 -1.77 6.11 3.06
N LYS A 94 -2.95 6.74 3.08
CA LYS A 94 -3.06 8.20 3.26
C LYS A 94 -2.84 8.52 4.75
N SER A 95 -1.88 9.39 5.02
CA SER A 95 -1.61 9.93 6.36
C SER A 95 -2.84 10.64 6.92
N LEU A 96 -3.27 10.25 8.12
CA LEU A 96 -4.18 11.06 8.96
C LEU A 96 -3.58 11.44 10.31
N ILE A 97 -2.38 10.97 10.68
CA ILE A 97 -1.75 11.31 11.96
C ILE A 97 -0.23 11.37 11.77
N ARG A 98 0.33 12.59 11.90
CA ARG A 98 1.70 12.81 12.38
C ARG A 98 1.60 12.82 13.91
N ILE A 99 2.36 11.95 14.57
CA ILE A 99 2.68 12.09 16.00
C ILE A 99 3.97 12.91 16.07
#